data_AF-A0A2G9TW11-F1
#
_entry.id   AF-A0A2G9TW11-F1
#
_cell.length_a   1.000
_cell.length_b   1.000
_cell.length_c   1.000
_cell.angle_alpha   90.00
_cell.angle_beta   90.00
_cell.angle_gamma   90.00
#
_symmetry.space_group_name_H-M   'P 1'
#
loop_
_entity.id
_entity.type
_entity.pdbx_description
1 polymer ?
#
loop_
_entity_poly.entity_id
_entity_poly.type
_entity_poly.pdbx_seq_one_letter_code
_entity_poly.pdbx_strand_id
1 'polypeptide(L)'
;TVDNAWTCVTCKHENCTYQTNSISPELNYLLTLCRGPAPIHYYLSALKDGNIEQKARVQIALPSDQRHRSSAHSLPVLLKVYGIANLFIYAGPNTQLVNDEFVIGFEEYLVSARNYAVVKIDGRGSAGRGWKYRSAIYGVLGTVEVYDQIEAIKAVLKKHPILDTSRLSIFGWSYGGLVAVKAPEVAPEGFFKCAVSVAPVANFLYY
;
A
#
# COMPACT_ATOMS: atom_id res chain seq x y z
N THR A 1 -29.49 27.76 -1.57
CA THR A 1 -28.26 26.98 -1.82
C THR A 1 -27.80 26.46 -0.48
N VAL A 2 -27.98 25.16 -0.21
CA VAL A 2 -27.50 24.58 1.05
C VAL A 2 -26.00 24.42 0.91
N ASP A 3 -25.24 25.31 1.54
CA ASP A 3 -23.80 25.16 1.71
C ASP A 3 -23.56 23.94 2.61
N ASN A 4 -23.51 22.75 2.02
CA ASN A 4 -23.06 21.54 2.70
C ASN A 4 -21.56 21.67 2.96
N ALA A 5 -21.22 22.33 4.06
CA ALA A 5 -19.85 22.40 4.57
C ALA A 5 -19.43 21.02 5.08
N TRP A 6 -18.82 20.22 4.20
CA TRP A 6 -18.20 18.96 4.58
C TRP A 6 -17.04 19.23 5.52
N THR A 7 -17.08 18.64 6.72
CA THR A 7 -16.00 18.76 7.70
C THR A 7 -15.21 17.46 7.77
N CYS A 8 -13.88 17.55 7.59
CA CYS A 8 -13.00 16.41 7.76
C CYS A 8 -12.76 16.12 9.24
N VAL A 9 -13.31 15.02 9.72
CA VAL A 9 -13.19 14.53 11.11
C VAL A 9 -11.76 14.17 11.47
N THR A 10 -11.06 13.53 10.54
CA THR A 10 -9.79 12.86 10.78
C THR A 10 -8.56 13.71 10.43
N CYS A 11 -8.76 14.83 9.75
CA CYS A 11 -7.68 15.74 9.33
C CYS A 11 -6.97 16.44 10.50
N LYS A 12 -7.51 16.31 11.73
CA LYS A 12 -6.89 16.81 12.96
C LYS A 12 -5.78 15.91 13.50
N HIS A 13 -5.63 14.69 12.98
CA HIS A 13 -4.60 13.76 13.45
C HIS A 13 -3.27 14.04 12.75
N GLU A 14 -2.30 14.56 13.50
CA GLU A 14 -0.94 14.78 12.99
C GLU A 14 -0.25 13.45 12.64
N ASN A 15 0.49 13.41 11.53
CA ASN A 15 1.20 12.24 11.02
C ASN A 15 0.34 10.99 10.86
N CYS A 16 -0.95 11.18 10.58
CA CYS A 16 -1.89 10.09 10.35
C CYS A 16 -2.81 10.42 9.17
N THR A 17 -2.42 10.05 7.96
CA THR A 17 -3.16 10.36 6.73
C THR A 17 -3.80 9.12 6.10
N TYR A 18 -3.37 7.91 6.49
CA TYR A 18 -3.97 6.64 6.08
C TYR A 18 -4.68 5.98 7.26
N GLN A 19 -6.00 5.81 7.17
CA GLN A 19 -6.84 5.50 8.32
C GLN A 19 -7.99 4.53 8.01
N THR A 20 -8.44 3.81 9.03
CA THR A 20 -9.69 3.03 8.99
C THR A 20 -10.54 3.41 10.19
N ASN A 21 -11.83 3.63 9.97
CA ASN A 21 -12.74 4.16 10.98
C ASN A 21 -13.83 3.14 11.31
N SER A 22 -14.17 3.03 12.59
CA SER A 22 -15.28 2.22 13.09
C SER A 22 -16.11 3.08 14.04
N ILE A 23 -17.43 3.09 13.82
CA ILE A 23 -18.36 3.92 14.59
C ILE A 23 -19.15 2.99 15.52
N SER A 24 -19.36 3.41 16.77
CA SER A 24 -20.21 2.67 17.71
C SER A 24 -21.66 2.59 17.20
N PRO A 25 -22.42 1.52 17.50
CA PRO A 25 -23.81 1.38 17.06
C PRO A 25 -24.70 2.56 17.44
N GLU A 26 -24.45 3.17 18.61
CA GLU A 26 -25.21 4.31 19.15
C GLU A 26 -24.69 5.67 18.65
N LEU A 27 -23.73 5.69 17.71
CA LEU A 27 -23.11 6.89 17.14
C LEU A 27 -22.43 7.82 18.16
N ASN A 28 -22.08 7.31 19.35
CA ASN A 28 -21.44 8.08 20.42
C ASN A 28 -19.91 8.13 20.32
N TYR A 29 -19.31 7.14 19.65
CA TYR A 29 -17.86 6.99 19.58
C TYR A 29 -17.39 6.66 18.18
N LEU A 30 -16.25 7.24 17.82
CA LEU A 30 -15.47 6.93 16.63
C LEU A 30 -14.12 6.36 17.07
N LEU A 31 -13.86 5.12 16.67
CA LEU A 31 -12.55 4.50 16.76
C LEU A 31 -11.84 4.68 15.42
N THR A 32 -10.75 5.43 15.43
CA THR A 32 -9.91 5.65 14.25
C THR A 32 -8.62 4.87 14.42
N LEU A 33 -8.43 3.87 13.56
CA LEU A 33 -7.16 3.16 13.40
C LEU A 33 -6.28 3.96 12.44
N CYS A 34 -5.20 4.53 12.99
CA CYS A 34 -4.13 5.09 12.19
C CYS A 34 -3.28 3.96 11.62
N ARG A 35 -3.23 3.87 10.30
CA ARG A 35 -2.42 2.88 9.58
C ARG A 35 -1.16 3.50 8.97
N GLY A 36 -1.02 4.83 8.95
CA GLY A 36 0.22 5.52 8.56
C GLY A 36 0.03 7.01 8.30
N PRO A 37 1.13 7.78 8.10
CA PRO A 37 2.52 7.31 7.96
C PRO A 37 3.23 7.02 9.28
N ALA A 38 2.70 7.49 10.41
CA ALA A 38 3.22 7.08 11.72
C ALA A 38 2.98 5.58 11.98
N PRO A 39 3.76 4.94 12.89
CA PRO A 39 3.48 3.58 13.32
C PRO A 39 2.03 3.38 13.76
N ILE A 40 1.49 2.20 13.50
CA ILE A 40 0.07 1.89 13.72
C ILE A 40 -0.35 2.20 15.16
N HIS A 41 -1.42 2.98 15.32
CA HIS A 41 -1.99 3.33 16.62
C HIS A 41 -3.47 3.74 16.49
N TYR A 42 -4.17 3.92 17.60
CA TYR A 42 -5.59 4.21 17.64
C TYR A 42 -5.87 5.60 18.24
N TYR A 43 -6.93 6.23 17.74
CA TYR A 43 -7.60 7.36 18.36
C TYR A 43 -9.02 6.97 18.75
N LEU A 44 -9.42 7.31 19.97
CA LEU A 44 -10.80 7.22 20.41
C LEU A 44 -11.38 8.63 20.53
N SER A 45 -12.41 8.87 19.74
CA SER A 45 -13.07 10.17 19.60
C SER A 45 -14.52 10.04 20.05
N ALA A 46 -14.98 10.92 20.93
CA ALA A 46 -16.41 11.03 21.22
C ALA A 46 -17.09 11.87 20.14
N LEU A 47 -18.22 11.39 19.63
CA LEU A 47 -19.08 12.08 18.68
C LEU A 47 -20.19 12.76 19.50
N LYS A 48 -20.09 14.07 19.72
CA LYS A 48 -21.10 14.82 20.48
C LYS A 48 -21.50 16.07 19.70
N ASP A 49 -22.76 16.16 19.28
CA ASP A 49 -23.37 17.35 18.65
C ASP A 49 -22.53 17.98 17.52
N GLY A 50 -22.00 17.16 16.61
CA GLY A 50 -21.17 17.62 15.48
C GLY A 50 -19.74 18.02 15.83
N ASN A 51 -19.38 18.01 17.12
CA ASN A 51 -18.02 18.23 17.60
C ASN A 51 -17.37 16.93 18.03
N ILE A 52 -16.08 16.81 17.67
CA ILE A 52 -15.26 15.65 18.01
C ILE A 52 -14.31 16.05 19.12
N GLU A 53 -14.48 15.41 20.27
CA GLU A 53 -13.57 15.53 21.40
C GLU A 53 -12.69 14.28 21.44
N GLN A 54 -11.39 14.44 21.16
CA GLN A 54 -10.45 13.34 21.28
C GLN A 54 -10.30 12.98 22.75
N LYS A 55 -10.71 11.77 23.12
CA LYS A 55 -10.67 11.33 24.51
C LYS A 55 -9.37 10.61 24.87
N ALA A 56 -8.76 9.91 23.92
CA ALA A 56 -7.51 9.20 24.15
C ALA A 56 -6.76 8.85 22.86
N ARG A 57 -5.43 8.86 22.94
CA ARG A 57 -4.52 8.22 21.98
C ARG A 57 -4.06 6.91 22.60
N VAL A 58 -4.22 5.81 21.88
CA VAL A 58 -3.81 4.48 22.34
C VAL A 58 -2.76 3.94 21.38
N GLN A 59 -1.54 3.77 21.88
CA GLN A 59 -0.47 3.08 21.16
C GLN A 59 -0.30 1.69 21.78
N ILE A 60 -0.47 0.65 20.98
CA ILE A 60 -0.21 -0.73 21.41
C ILE A 60 1.08 -1.17 20.71
N ALA A 61 2.17 -1.23 21.46
CA ALA A 61 3.43 -1.83 21.03
C ALA A 61 3.57 -3.21 21.69
N LEU A 62 3.79 -4.26 20.88
CA LEU A 62 4.01 -5.62 21.37
C LEU A 62 5.47 -6.04 21.09
N PRO A 63 6.23 -6.43 22.13
CA PRO A 63 7.59 -6.97 21.97
C PRO A 63 7.61 -8.42 21.46
N SER A 64 8.63 -8.75 20.66
CA SER A 64 9.06 -10.12 20.37
C SER A 64 9.83 -10.66 21.58
N ASP A 65 9.39 -11.80 22.09
CA ASP A 65 9.91 -12.51 23.28
C ASP A 65 9.51 -11.88 24.63
N GLN A 66 8.50 -12.51 25.25
CA GLN A 66 8.37 -12.85 26.69
C GLN A 66 6.89 -13.16 26.96
N ARG A 67 6.47 -14.40 26.70
CA ARG A 67 5.28 -14.99 27.34
C ARG A 67 5.54 -16.46 27.63
N HIS A 68 6.40 -16.72 28.61
CA HIS A 68 6.38 -17.98 29.34
C HIS A 68 5.83 -17.75 30.74
N ARG A 69 4.79 -18.55 31.07
CA ARG A 69 4.17 -18.86 32.39
C ARG A 69 3.17 -17.83 32.93
N SER A 70 1.86 -18.10 32.77
CA SER A 70 0.91 -18.86 33.65
C SER A 70 0.32 -17.93 34.72
N SER A 71 -0.99 -17.68 34.87
CA SER A 71 -2.19 -18.52 34.67
C SER A 71 -3.47 -17.65 34.70
N ALA A 72 -4.55 -18.20 34.15
CA ALA A 72 -5.97 -17.92 34.43
C ALA A 72 -6.70 -16.76 33.69
N HIS A 73 -7.45 -17.18 32.67
CA HIS A 73 -8.77 -16.67 32.22
C HIS A 73 -8.88 -15.36 31.42
N SER A 74 -8.68 -15.46 30.09
CA SER A 74 -9.66 -15.15 29.02
C SER A 74 -8.97 -15.14 27.62
N LEU A 75 -9.54 -15.84 26.64
CA LEU A 75 -9.19 -15.82 25.20
C LEU A 75 -10.54 -15.81 24.43
N PRO A 76 -10.70 -15.26 23.20
CA PRO A 76 -9.70 -14.84 22.20
C PRO A 76 -9.98 -13.47 21.52
N VAL A 77 -9.06 -12.97 20.68
CA VAL A 77 -9.39 -12.06 19.56
C VAL A 77 -8.66 -12.52 18.31
N LEU A 78 -9.42 -13.02 17.34
CA LEU A 78 -9.02 -13.19 15.96
C LEU A 78 -9.72 -12.11 15.16
N LEU A 79 -8.95 -11.21 14.54
CA LEU A 79 -9.43 -10.48 13.38
C LEU A 79 -8.35 -10.51 12.30
N LYS A 80 -8.47 -11.51 11.43
CA LYS A 80 -7.75 -11.56 10.16
C LYS A 80 -8.64 -10.87 9.14
N VAL A 81 -8.28 -9.66 8.73
CA VAL A 81 -8.96 -8.93 7.66
C VAL A 81 -7.98 -8.74 6.52
N TYR A 82 -8.18 -9.55 5.48
CA TYR A 82 -7.60 -9.53 4.15
C TYR A 82 -6.07 -9.46 4.01
N GLY A 83 -5.48 -10.64 3.79
CA GLY A 83 -4.30 -10.76 2.96
C GLY A 83 -4.71 -10.95 1.51
N ILE A 84 -4.36 -9.98 0.66
CA ILE A 84 -3.63 -10.20 -0.59
C ILE A 84 -2.91 -8.90 -0.95
N ALA A 85 -1.60 -9.00 -1.21
CA ALA A 85 -0.69 -7.98 -1.74
C ALA A 85 -0.11 -6.92 -0.76
N ASN A 86 0.54 -7.32 0.33
CA ASN A 86 1.45 -6.43 1.10
C ASN A 86 2.93 -6.76 0.92
N LEU A 87 3.23 -7.53 -0.11
CA LEU A 87 4.58 -7.76 -0.54
C LEU A 87 4.54 -7.56 -2.05
N PHE A 88 5.56 -6.91 -2.59
CA PHE A 88 5.90 -6.88 -4.01
C PHE A 88 5.28 -5.75 -4.83
N ILE A 89 6.00 -5.38 -5.89
CA ILE A 89 5.47 -4.53 -6.97
C ILE A 89 4.28 -5.28 -7.57
N TYR A 90 3.08 -4.74 -7.35
CA TYR A 90 1.81 -5.27 -7.82
C TYR A 90 1.07 -4.20 -8.62
N ALA A 91 1.08 -4.33 -9.94
CA ALA A 91 0.40 -3.44 -10.87
C ALA A 91 -0.97 -4.01 -11.32
N GLY A 92 -1.63 -4.75 -10.42
CA GLY A 92 -2.93 -5.33 -10.70
C GLY A 92 -4.00 -4.27 -10.95
N PRO A 93 -5.03 -4.57 -11.76
CA PRO A 93 -6.16 -3.67 -11.91
C PRO A 93 -6.77 -3.32 -10.54
N ASN A 94 -7.05 -2.03 -10.32
CA ASN A 94 -7.68 -1.50 -9.11
C ASN A 94 -6.85 -1.67 -7.82
N THR A 95 -5.52 -1.83 -7.90
CA THR A 95 -4.64 -1.76 -6.72
C THR A 95 -3.95 -0.41 -6.59
N GLN A 96 -3.42 -0.11 -5.40
CA GLN A 96 -2.67 1.11 -5.11
C GLN A 96 -1.49 0.77 -4.21
N LEU A 97 -0.27 0.93 -4.73
CA LEU A 97 0.98 0.67 -4.02
C LEU A 97 1.52 1.92 -3.31
N VAL A 98 1.32 3.09 -3.90
CA VAL A 98 1.82 4.36 -3.37
C VAL A 98 0.71 4.99 -2.53
N ASN A 99 0.82 4.79 -1.23
CA ASN A 99 -0.07 5.33 -0.22
C ASN A 99 0.73 5.64 1.05
N ASP A 100 0.09 6.31 2.01
CA ASP A 100 0.72 6.71 3.26
C ASP A 100 0.65 5.61 4.34
N GLU A 101 0.38 4.36 3.97
CA GLU A 101 0.33 3.25 4.93
C GLU A 101 1.73 2.92 5.46
N PHE A 102 1.83 2.74 6.78
CA PHE A 102 3.01 2.26 7.44
C PHE A 102 3.06 0.73 7.37
N VAL A 103 4.02 0.23 6.59
CA VAL A 103 4.26 -1.21 6.41
C VAL A 103 5.72 -1.51 6.66
N ILE A 104 5.99 -2.64 7.32
CA ILE A 104 7.33 -3.23 7.40
C ILE A 104 7.26 -4.59 6.70
N GLY A 105 7.95 -4.69 5.58
CA GLY A 105 7.94 -5.86 4.70
C GLY A 105 9.30 -6.12 4.07
N PHE A 106 9.27 -6.83 2.95
CA PHE A 106 10.47 -7.25 2.24
C PHE A 106 11.26 -6.06 1.67
N GLU A 107 10.54 -5.06 1.18
CA GLU A 107 11.08 -3.82 0.64
C GLU A 107 11.88 -3.03 1.69
N GLU A 108 11.33 -2.88 2.89
CA GLU A 108 11.98 -2.17 3.99
C GLU A 108 13.24 -2.91 4.46
N TYR A 109 13.24 -4.25 4.44
CA TYR A 109 14.45 -5.05 4.67
C TYR A 109 15.52 -4.82 3.58
N LEU A 110 15.12 -4.77 2.31
CA LEU A 110 16.05 -4.50 1.20
C LEU A 110 16.71 -3.12 1.34
N VAL A 111 15.93 -2.10 1.71
CA VAL A 111 16.42 -0.73 1.94
C VAL A 111 17.33 -0.67 3.16
N SER A 112 16.91 -1.22 4.30
CA SER A 112 17.61 -1.06 5.57
C SER A 112 18.85 -1.96 5.73
N ALA A 113 18.79 -3.20 5.25
CA ALA A 113 19.81 -4.22 5.51
C ALA A 113 20.63 -4.62 4.28
N ARG A 114 20.15 -4.31 3.06
CA ARG A 114 20.79 -4.75 1.81
C ARG A 114 21.20 -3.61 0.88
N ASN A 115 21.04 -2.36 1.30
CA ASN A 115 21.43 -1.16 0.54
C ASN A 115 20.79 -1.07 -0.86
N TYR A 116 19.52 -1.47 -0.97
CA TYR A 116 18.73 -1.27 -2.20
C TYR A 116 17.94 0.03 -2.12
N ALA A 117 17.75 0.70 -3.26
CA ALA A 117 16.66 1.64 -3.43
C ALA A 117 15.45 0.89 -3.99
N VAL A 118 14.29 1.06 -3.36
CA VAL A 118 13.02 0.47 -3.82
C VAL A 118 12.12 1.57 -4.35
N VAL A 119 11.57 1.37 -5.56
CA VAL A 119 10.66 2.31 -6.21
C VAL A 119 9.32 1.61 -6.45
N LYS A 120 8.23 2.19 -5.95
CA LYS A 120 6.85 1.75 -6.18
C LYS A 120 6.18 2.76 -7.11
N ILE A 121 5.48 2.28 -8.13
CA ILE A 121 4.85 3.14 -9.16
C ILE A 121 3.41 2.65 -9.37
N ASP A 122 2.45 3.55 -9.16
CA ASP A 122 1.06 3.36 -9.59
C ASP A 122 0.89 3.92 -11.00
N GLY A 123 0.79 3.02 -11.98
CA GLY A 123 0.49 3.33 -13.38
C GLY A 123 -1.02 3.30 -13.68
N ARG A 124 -1.41 3.51 -14.93
CA ARG A 124 -2.80 3.35 -15.40
C ARG A 124 -3.33 1.97 -15.03
N GLY A 125 -4.60 1.90 -14.67
CA GLY A 125 -5.22 0.70 -14.07
C GLY A 125 -5.27 0.72 -12.54
N SER A 126 -4.40 1.49 -11.88
CA SER A 126 -4.36 1.61 -10.42
C SER A 126 -5.58 2.35 -9.85
N ALA A 127 -5.89 2.10 -8.59
CA ALA A 127 -6.98 2.72 -7.84
C ALA A 127 -6.62 4.14 -7.34
N GLY A 128 -7.55 4.76 -6.60
CA GLY A 128 -7.31 6.03 -5.89
C GLY A 128 -7.30 7.30 -6.75
N ARG A 129 -7.44 7.18 -8.09
CA ARG A 129 -7.31 8.32 -9.03
C ARG A 129 -8.49 8.49 -10.00
N GLY A 130 -9.64 7.92 -9.63
CA GLY A 130 -10.88 8.02 -10.40
C GLY A 130 -11.00 7.03 -11.57
N TRP A 131 -12.20 6.98 -12.16
CA TRP A 131 -12.56 5.98 -13.16
C TRP A 131 -11.67 6.01 -14.40
N LYS A 132 -11.43 7.19 -14.98
CA LYS A 132 -10.65 7.32 -16.22
C LYS A 132 -9.26 6.71 -16.11
N TYR A 133 -8.63 6.84 -14.93
CA TYR A 133 -7.32 6.28 -14.67
C TYR A 133 -7.36 4.76 -14.50
N ARG A 134 -8.38 4.27 -13.78
CA ARG A 134 -8.60 2.85 -13.54
C ARG A 134 -9.02 2.08 -14.79
N SER A 135 -9.91 2.64 -15.61
CA SER A 135 -10.47 1.97 -16.78
C SER A 135 -9.54 1.94 -17.98
N ALA A 136 -8.42 2.67 -17.95
CA ALA A 136 -7.46 2.75 -19.06
C ALA A 136 -6.82 1.40 -19.41
N ILE A 137 -6.86 0.42 -18.49
CA ILE A 137 -6.33 -0.93 -18.69
C ILE A 137 -7.38 -1.91 -19.27
N TYR A 138 -8.65 -1.47 -19.39
CA TYR A 138 -9.75 -2.33 -19.84
C TYR A 138 -9.54 -2.81 -21.28
N GLY A 139 -9.63 -4.13 -21.49
CA GLY A 139 -9.43 -4.77 -22.79
C GLY A 139 -7.97 -4.84 -23.26
N VAL A 140 -7.02 -4.32 -22.48
CA VAL A 140 -5.60 -4.21 -22.84
C VAL A 140 -4.68 -4.53 -21.66
N LEU A 141 -5.03 -5.55 -20.87
CA LEU A 141 -4.19 -6.03 -19.76
C LEU A 141 -2.79 -6.45 -20.24
N GLY A 142 -1.75 -6.18 -19.45
CA GLY A 142 -0.36 -6.47 -19.80
C GLY A 142 0.28 -5.44 -20.73
N THR A 143 -0.29 -4.23 -20.86
CA THR A 143 0.18 -3.23 -21.84
C THR A 143 0.42 -1.86 -21.22
N VAL A 144 -0.61 -1.05 -21.03
CA VAL A 144 -0.52 0.36 -20.63
C VAL A 144 0.20 0.54 -19.29
N GLU A 145 -0.05 -0.35 -18.35
CA GLU A 145 0.59 -0.38 -17.05
C GLU A 145 2.06 -0.78 -17.14
N VAL A 146 2.44 -1.68 -18.07
CA VAL A 146 3.83 -2.07 -18.31
C VAL A 146 4.63 -0.89 -18.86
N TYR A 147 4.07 -0.18 -19.85
CA TYR A 147 4.69 1.04 -20.38
C TYR A 147 4.83 2.12 -19.31
N ASP A 148 3.81 2.31 -18.47
CA ASP A 148 3.86 3.30 -17.39
C ASP A 148 4.96 2.97 -16.36
N GLN A 149 5.20 1.70 -16.03
CA GLN A 149 6.32 1.31 -15.15
C GLN A 149 7.67 1.73 -15.75
N ILE A 150 7.88 1.48 -17.05
CA ILE A 150 9.15 1.75 -17.74
C ILE A 150 9.40 3.26 -17.88
N GLU A 151 8.40 4.02 -18.30
CA GLU A 151 8.56 5.46 -18.47
C GLU A 151 8.71 6.18 -17.12
N ALA A 152 7.98 5.74 -16.09
CA ALA A 152 8.13 6.29 -14.75
C ALA A 152 9.52 5.99 -14.16
N ILE A 153 10.04 4.76 -14.27
CA ILE A 153 11.37 4.46 -13.73
C ILE A 153 12.47 5.21 -14.50
N LYS A 154 12.36 5.39 -15.82
CA LYS A 154 13.28 6.26 -16.59
C LYS A 154 13.29 7.69 -16.05
N ALA A 155 12.12 8.26 -15.77
CA ALA A 155 12.01 9.61 -15.22
C ALA A 155 12.61 9.70 -13.81
N VAL A 156 12.39 8.69 -12.96
CA VAL A 156 12.98 8.60 -11.62
C VAL A 156 14.51 8.53 -11.69
N LEU A 157 15.06 7.64 -12.52
CA LEU A 157 16.51 7.49 -12.69
C LEU A 157 17.16 8.78 -13.22
N LYS A 158 16.51 9.49 -14.15
CA LYS A 158 16.98 10.79 -14.65
C LYS A 158 16.99 11.87 -13.57
N LYS A 159 15.99 11.87 -12.69
CA LYS A 159 15.83 12.88 -11.63
C LYS A 159 16.73 12.63 -10.42
N HIS A 160 17.12 11.38 -10.18
CA HIS A 160 17.87 10.97 -9.00
C HIS A 160 19.20 10.30 -9.40
N PRO A 161 20.27 11.09 -9.65
CA PRO A 161 21.58 10.58 -10.10
C PRO A 161 22.26 9.61 -9.11
N ILE A 162 21.81 9.57 -7.86
CA ILE A 162 22.26 8.62 -6.83
C ILE A 162 21.83 7.18 -7.14
N LEU A 163 20.85 6.97 -8.03
CA LEU A 163 20.35 5.65 -8.40
C LEU A 163 21.20 5.07 -9.53
N ASP A 164 21.76 3.89 -9.29
CA ASP A 164 22.61 3.19 -10.24
C ASP A 164 21.81 2.52 -11.35
N THR A 165 21.85 3.12 -12.54
CA THR A 165 21.14 2.64 -13.73
C THR A 165 21.68 1.31 -14.25
N SER A 166 22.92 0.93 -13.90
CA SER A 166 23.53 -0.33 -14.34
C SER A 166 23.04 -1.55 -13.58
N ARG A 167 22.37 -1.36 -12.42
CA ARG A 167 21.88 -2.43 -11.53
C ARG A 167 20.35 -2.38 -11.31
N LEU A 168 19.61 -2.00 -12.35
CA LEU A 168 18.15 -1.99 -12.30
C LEU A 168 17.58 -3.41 -12.38
N SER A 169 16.70 -3.77 -11.45
CA SER A 169 15.97 -5.06 -11.45
C SER A 169 14.47 -4.82 -11.25
N ILE A 170 13.65 -5.75 -11.74
CA ILE A 170 12.20 -5.75 -11.52
C ILE A 170 11.79 -7.02 -10.78
N PHE A 171 10.83 -6.89 -9.87
CA PHE A 171 10.25 -7.99 -9.11
C PHE A 171 8.73 -7.90 -9.25
N GLY A 172 7.99 -9.00 -9.32
CA GLY A 172 6.53 -8.97 -9.16
C GLY A 172 5.92 -10.32 -8.80
N TRP A 173 4.75 -10.29 -8.14
CA TRP A 173 3.97 -11.48 -7.77
C TRP A 173 2.58 -11.45 -8.41
N SER A 174 2.05 -12.59 -8.85
CA SER A 174 0.70 -12.73 -9.45
C SER A 174 0.57 -11.83 -10.69
N TYR A 175 -0.36 -10.87 -10.73
CA TYR A 175 -0.42 -9.91 -11.83
C TYR A 175 0.87 -9.07 -11.93
N GLY A 176 1.49 -8.73 -10.81
CA GLY A 176 2.82 -8.13 -10.80
C GLY A 176 3.87 -9.03 -11.46
N GLY A 177 3.72 -10.35 -11.35
CA GLY A 177 4.57 -11.33 -12.03
C GLY A 177 4.44 -11.29 -13.55
N LEU A 178 3.23 -11.08 -14.08
CA LEU A 178 3.01 -10.81 -15.51
C LEU A 178 3.78 -9.56 -15.94
N VAL A 179 3.64 -8.47 -15.18
CA VAL A 179 4.30 -7.19 -15.46
C VAL A 179 5.83 -7.31 -15.37
N ALA A 180 6.34 -8.06 -14.40
CA ALA A 180 7.77 -8.32 -14.22
C ALA A 180 8.39 -9.08 -15.40
N VAL A 181 7.61 -9.91 -16.10
CA VAL A 181 8.05 -10.60 -17.33
C VAL A 181 7.86 -9.72 -18.56
N LYS A 182 6.73 -9.02 -18.67
CA LYS A 182 6.40 -8.16 -19.81
C LYS A 182 7.32 -6.95 -19.93
N ALA A 183 7.77 -6.37 -18.82
CA ALA A 183 8.59 -5.16 -18.86
C ALA A 183 9.94 -5.34 -19.57
N PRO A 184 10.72 -6.41 -19.29
CA PRO A 184 11.91 -6.72 -20.09
C PRO A 184 11.65 -6.99 -21.58
N GLU A 185 10.48 -7.50 -21.97
CA GLU A 185 10.14 -7.75 -23.38
C GLU A 185 10.00 -6.45 -24.20
N VAL A 186 9.56 -5.36 -23.56
CA VAL A 186 9.27 -4.08 -24.24
C VAL A 186 10.29 -2.98 -23.92
N ALA A 187 11.10 -3.15 -22.88
CA ALA A 187 12.18 -2.22 -22.55
C ALA A 187 13.38 -2.39 -23.50
N PRO A 188 14.24 -1.36 -23.63
CA PRO A 188 15.49 -1.51 -24.36
C PRO A 188 16.35 -2.66 -23.82
N GLU A 189 17.11 -3.30 -24.70
CA GLU A 189 17.98 -4.42 -24.31
C GLU A 189 18.93 -4.02 -23.17
N GLY A 190 19.02 -4.89 -22.17
CA GLY A 190 19.88 -4.67 -21.01
C GLY A 190 19.42 -3.57 -20.04
N PHE A 191 18.21 -3.00 -20.23
CA PHE A 191 17.63 -2.01 -19.31
C PHE A 191 17.37 -2.60 -17.92
N PHE A 192 16.80 -3.80 -17.85
CA PHE A 192 16.74 -4.59 -16.61
C PHE A 192 17.85 -5.64 -16.61
N LYS A 193 18.63 -5.71 -15.53
CA LYS A 193 19.66 -6.76 -15.35
C LYS A 193 19.08 -8.06 -14.87
N CYS A 194 18.04 -7.98 -14.04
CA CYS A 194 17.33 -9.14 -13.53
C CYS A 194 15.83 -8.85 -13.46
N ALA A 195 15.04 -9.89 -13.70
CA ALA A 195 13.60 -9.89 -13.49
C ALA A 195 13.22 -11.10 -12.64
N VAL A 196 12.41 -10.87 -11.61
CA VAL A 196 11.89 -11.93 -10.72
C VAL A 196 10.37 -11.94 -10.83
N SER A 197 9.81 -13.08 -11.23
CA SER A 197 8.38 -13.26 -11.40
C SER A 197 7.89 -14.43 -10.54
N VAL A 198 6.96 -14.16 -9.63
CA VAL A 198 6.43 -15.15 -8.68
C VAL A 198 4.96 -15.40 -8.97
N ALA A 199 4.57 -16.66 -9.18
CA ALA A 199 3.19 -17.08 -9.49
C ALA A 199 2.49 -16.22 -10.57
N PRO A 200 3.13 -15.95 -11.73
CA PRO A 200 2.59 -15.01 -12.71
C PRO A 200 1.29 -15.49 -13.36
N VAL A 201 0.41 -14.55 -13.68
CA VAL A 201 -0.61 -14.79 -14.70
C VAL A 201 0.10 -14.88 -16.06
N ALA A 202 0.21 -16.08 -16.61
CA ALA A 202 0.88 -16.30 -17.91
C ALA A 202 -0.09 -16.27 -19.10
N ASN A 203 -1.35 -16.65 -18.86
CA ASN A 203 -2.42 -16.64 -19.87
C ASN A 203 -3.75 -16.38 -19.16
N PHE A 204 -4.48 -15.36 -19.61
CA PHE A 204 -5.77 -14.97 -19.04
C PHE A 204 -6.88 -16.01 -19.28
N LEU A 205 -6.71 -16.97 -20.20
CA LEU A 205 -7.64 -18.10 -20.34
C LEU A 205 -7.66 -19.04 -19.12
N TYR A 206 -6.59 -19.03 -18.32
CA TYR A 206 -6.46 -19.88 -17.14
C TYR A 206 -6.81 -19.14 -15.84
N TYR A 207 -7.46 -17.98 -15.94
CA TYR A 207 -7.76 -17.11 -14.80
C TYR A 207 -9.17 -16.53 -14.84
#